data_AF-A0A382QXC5-F1
#
_entry.id   AF-A0A382QXC5-F1
#
_cell.length_a   1.000
_cell.length_b   1.000
_cell.length_c   1.000
_cell.angle_alpha   90.00
_cell.angle_beta   90.00
_cell.angle_gamma   90.00
#
_symmetry.space_group_name_H-M   'P 1'
#
loop_
_entity.id
_entity.type
_entity.pdbx_description
1 polymer ?
#
loop_
_entity_poly.entity_id
_entity_poly.type
_entity_poly.pdbx_seq_one_letter_code
_entity_poly.pdbx_strand_id
1 'polypeptide(L)'
;MFGALVVRELRSHMLTYRFTLSACLLFTLIVGSSLILGFSYDRQLSAYSESKNAREQKLSESTDFQTLRWQGMQQEKPPNPLSVFTVGLERELSRSVTISNRQPKLGRSKYSSALYTLFPPPDLLYIVNIVGSLLAVLFAFNAISGDHEDGTLRLVMSNAVPRHMVLLSKWAGGYLALMVPFLGSMLAALLLISALTSFRLTSAEWGAFGAMLGVAALYLSVFYTLALAISVYTR
;
A
#
# COMPACT_ATOMS: atom_id res chain seq x y z
N MET A 1 -0.55 -15.57 30.82
CA MET A 1 0.69 -14.80 31.07
C MET A 1 1.22 -14.11 29.81
N PHE A 2 1.35 -14.81 28.68
CA PHE A 2 1.80 -14.24 27.40
C PHE A 2 0.99 -13.02 26.93
N GLY A 3 -0.35 -13.12 26.87
CA GLY A 3 -1.20 -12.00 26.43
C GLY A 3 -1.08 -10.74 27.31
N ALA A 4 -0.88 -10.91 28.62
CA ALA A 4 -0.68 -9.78 29.53
C ALA A 4 0.66 -9.06 29.27
N LEU A 5 1.71 -9.81 28.91
CA LEU A 5 2.99 -9.23 28.49
C LEU A 5 2.86 -8.45 27.18
N VAL A 6 2.11 -8.99 26.20
CA VAL A 6 1.86 -8.31 24.93
C VAL A 6 1.07 -7.01 25.13
N VAL A 7 -0.01 -7.03 25.93
CA VAL A 7 -0.81 -5.83 26.20
C VAL A 7 0.00 -4.77 26.93
N ARG A 8 0.86 -5.18 27.89
CA ARG A 8 1.77 -4.27 28.57
C ARG A 8 2.74 -3.60 27.58
N GLU A 9 3.36 -4.39 26.71
CA GLU A 9 4.31 -3.89 25.71
C GLU A 9 3.62 -2.93 24.72
N LEU A 10 2.43 -3.32 24.25
CA LEU A 10 1.62 -2.52 23.34
C LEU A 10 1.23 -1.18 23.98
N ARG A 11 0.84 -1.17 25.26
CA ARG A 11 0.55 0.07 26.00
C ARG A 11 1.79 0.95 26.14
N SER A 12 2.96 0.36 26.40
CA SER A 12 4.23 1.09 26.47
C SER A 12 4.53 1.82 25.16
N HIS A 13 4.40 1.11 24.03
CA HIS A 13 4.61 1.69 22.71
C HIS A 13 3.55 2.74 22.35
N MET A 14 2.27 2.50 22.63
CA MET A 14 1.18 3.43 22.31
C MET A 14 1.27 4.77 23.06
N LEU A 15 1.81 4.76 24.28
CA LEU A 15 1.96 5.97 25.10
C LEU A 15 3.20 6.81 24.74
N THR A 16 4.03 6.33 23.80
CA THR A 16 5.26 7.02 23.42
C THR A 16 4.98 8.04 22.31
N TYR A 17 5.62 9.21 22.36
CA TYR A 17 5.54 10.24 21.30
C TYR A 17 5.86 9.70 19.89
N ARG A 18 6.77 8.72 19.81
CA ARG A 18 7.13 8.01 18.57
C ARG A 18 5.92 7.34 17.90
N PHE A 19 4.97 6.82 18.68
CA PHE A 19 3.75 6.21 18.16
C PHE A 19 2.81 7.25 17.56
N THR A 20 2.56 8.36 18.25
CA THR A 20 1.72 9.44 17.72
C THR A 20 2.31 10.03 16.44
N LEU A 21 3.63 10.26 16.41
CA LEU A 21 4.31 10.79 15.24
C LEU A 21 4.23 9.84 14.05
N SER A 22 4.54 8.56 14.26
CA SER A 22 4.45 7.54 13.21
C SER A 22 3.02 7.33 12.71
N ALA A 23 2.03 7.34 13.60
CA ALA A 23 0.61 7.27 13.25
C ALA A 23 0.18 8.47 12.39
N CYS A 24 0.53 9.69 12.80
CA CYS A 24 0.22 10.90 12.04
C CYS A 24 0.90 10.91 10.67
N LEU A 25 2.17 10.50 10.63
CA LEU A 25 2.95 10.41 9.40
C LEU A 25 2.33 9.37 8.44
N LEU A 26 2.07 8.15 8.91
CA LEU A 26 1.43 7.12 8.07
C LEU A 26 0.05 7.55 7.60
N PHE A 27 -0.74 8.17 8.49
CA PHE A 27 -2.08 8.66 8.15
C PHE A 27 -2.03 9.71 7.05
N THR A 28 -1.22 10.74 7.21
CA THR A 28 -1.10 11.82 6.22
C THR A 28 -0.57 11.32 4.88
N LEU A 29 0.45 10.45 4.89
CA LEU A 29 1.01 9.91 3.65
C LEU A 29 0.04 8.97 2.94
N ILE A 30 -0.55 7.99 3.64
CA ILE A 30 -1.42 6.99 3.04
C ILE A 30 -2.71 7.64 2.56
N VAL A 31 -3.39 8.42 3.42
CA VAL A 31 -4.65 9.09 3.04
C VAL A 31 -4.40 10.11 1.93
N GLY A 32 -3.36 10.93 2.05
CA GLY A 32 -3.02 11.93 1.03
C GLY A 32 -2.71 11.30 -0.33
N SER A 33 -1.89 10.24 -0.34
CA SER A 33 -1.60 9.47 -1.55
C SER A 33 -2.86 8.89 -2.17
N SER A 34 -3.69 8.23 -1.36
CA SER A 34 -4.88 7.56 -1.85
C SER A 34 -5.92 8.52 -2.41
N LEU A 35 -6.06 9.72 -1.84
CA LEU A 35 -6.93 10.77 -2.40
C LEU A 35 -6.42 11.27 -3.76
N ILE A 36 -5.12 11.53 -3.89
CA ILE A 36 -4.51 11.96 -5.17
C ILE A 36 -4.75 10.90 -6.25
N LEU A 37 -4.53 9.63 -5.90
CA LEU A 37 -4.75 8.51 -6.80
C LEU A 37 -6.24 8.30 -7.11
N GLY A 38 -7.13 8.47 -6.13
CA GLY A 38 -8.58 8.42 -6.30
C GLY A 38 -9.10 9.44 -7.31
N PHE A 39 -8.69 10.71 -7.20
CA PHE A 39 -9.05 11.73 -8.19
C PHE A 39 -8.46 11.44 -9.57
N SER A 40 -7.25 10.86 -9.62
CA SER A 40 -6.66 10.44 -10.89
C SER A 40 -7.43 9.28 -11.53
N TYR A 41 -8.04 8.41 -10.72
CA TYR A 41 -8.87 7.31 -11.17
C TYR A 41 -10.20 7.82 -11.76
N ASP A 42 -10.89 8.75 -11.08
CA ASP A 42 -12.13 9.34 -11.63
C ASP A 42 -11.88 10.01 -12.99
N ARG A 43 -10.77 10.74 -13.14
CA ARG A 43 -10.38 11.34 -14.43
C ARG A 43 -10.09 10.30 -15.51
N GLN A 44 -9.57 9.13 -15.12
CA GLN A 44 -9.31 8.03 -16.05
C GLN A 44 -10.61 7.34 -16.45
N LEU A 45 -11.53 7.18 -15.51
CA LEU A 45 -12.84 6.56 -15.76
C LEU A 45 -13.68 7.42 -16.70
N SER A 46 -13.69 8.75 -16.54
CA SER A 46 -14.39 9.66 -17.44
C SER A 46 -13.77 9.66 -18.84
N ALA A 47 -12.44 9.69 -18.95
CA ALA A 47 -11.77 9.61 -20.25
C ALA A 47 -12.05 8.28 -20.96
N TYR A 48 -12.16 7.18 -20.21
CA TYR A 48 -12.51 5.86 -20.74
C TYR A 48 -13.96 5.78 -21.22
N SER A 49 -14.91 6.36 -20.49
CA SER A 49 -16.32 6.39 -20.94
C SER A 49 -16.49 7.24 -22.20
N GLU A 50 -15.80 8.38 -22.28
CA GLU A 50 -15.77 9.23 -23.48
C GLU A 50 -15.17 8.50 -24.69
N SER A 51 -14.02 7.83 -24.52
CA SER A 51 -13.37 7.08 -25.61
C SER A 51 -14.23 5.90 -26.07
N LYS A 52 -14.90 5.21 -25.15
CA LYS A 52 -15.85 4.13 -25.45
C LYS A 52 -17.05 4.64 -26.24
N ASN A 53 -17.68 5.74 -25.80
CA ASN A 53 -18.83 6.32 -26.48
C ASN A 53 -18.48 6.83 -27.88
N ALA A 54 -17.34 7.51 -28.03
CA ALA A 54 -16.84 7.96 -29.33
C ALA A 54 -16.55 6.79 -30.28
N ARG A 55 -16.09 5.65 -29.74
CA ARG A 55 -15.89 4.42 -30.52
C ARG A 55 -17.21 3.80 -30.96
N GLU A 56 -18.18 3.71 -30.06
CA GLU A 56 -19.52 3.18 -30.38
C GLU A 56 -20.22 4.04 -31.44
N GLN A 57 -20.11 5.37 -31.33
CA GLN A 57 -20.66 6.29 -32.32
C GLN A 57 -20.04 6.08 -33.71
N LYS A 58 -18.70 5.98 -33.78
CA LYS A 58 -17.99 5.67 -35.03
C LYS A 58 -18.41 4.32 -35.62
N LEU A 59 -18.70 3.34 -34.77
CA LEU A 59 -19.14 2.01 -35.21
C LEU A 59 -20.58 2.05 -35.76
N SER A 60 -21.47 2.86 -35.17
CA SER A 60 -22.84 3.04 -35.66
C SER A 60 -22.94 3.85 -36.96
N GLU A 61 -22.06 4.83 -37.15
CA GLU A 61 -22.02 5.66 -38.36
C GLU A 61 -21.32 4.95 -39.53
N SER A 62 -20.42 4.01 -39.25
CA SER A 62 -19.66 3.28 -40.28
C SER A 62 -20.47 2.10 -40.83
N THR A 63 -21.12 2.29 -41.97
CA THR A 63 -21.80 1.22 -42.72
C THR A 63 -20.81 0.33 -43.51
N ASP A 64 -19.57 0.78 -43.68
CA ASP A 64 -18.57 0.11 -44.51
C ASP A 64 -17.52 -0.66 -43.68
N PHE A 65 -17.47 -1.98 -43.87
CA PHE A 65 -16.55 -2.86 -43.14
C PHE A 65 -15.09 -2.69 -43.56
N GLN A 66 -14.86 -2.17 -44.78
CA GLN A 66 -13.50 -1.97 -45.28
C GLN A 66 -12.79 -0.82 -44.54
N THR A 67 -13.45 0.33 -44.36
CA THR A 67 -12.86 1.50 -43.70
C THR A 67 -12.46 1.23 -42.24
N LEU A 68 -13.28 0.46 -41.50
CA LEU A 68 -12.99 0.00 -40.15
C LEU A 68 -11.75 -0.91 -40.08
N ARG A 69 -11.56 -1.78 -41.08
CA ARG A 69 -10.39 -2.65 -41.19
C ARG A 69 -9.09 -1.87 -41.47
N TRP A 70 -9.16 -0.77 -42.23
CA TRP A 70 -8.02 0.08 -42.53
C TRP A 70 -7.66 1.04 -41.39
N GLN A 71 -8.64 1.65 -40.72
CA GLN A 71 -8.41 2.58 -39.61
C GLN A 71 -7.93 1.87 -38.33
N GLY A 72 -8.32 0.60 -38.15
CA GLY A 72 -7.99 -0.17 -36.95
C GLY A 72 -8.81 0.28 -35.73
N MET A 73 -9.08 -0.66 -34.84
CA MET A 73 -9.81 -0.37 -33.60
C MET A 73 -8.84 -0.23 -32.44
N GLN A 74 -8.91 0.92 -31.76
CA GLN A 74 -8.24 1.09 -30.47
C GLN A 74 -9.14 0.48 -29.39
N GLN A 75 -8.61 -0.51 -28.68
CA GLN A 75 -9.25 -1.08 -27.52
C GLN A 75 -8.46 -0.67 -26.28
N GLU A 76 -9.10 0.11 -25.43
CA GLU A 76 -8.55 0.54 -24.15
C GLU A 76 -8.98 -0.47 -23.06
N LYS A 77 -8.05 -0.84 -22.19
CA LYS A 77 -8.34 -1.65 -21.00
C LYS A 77 -9.12 -0.79 -19.98
N PRO A 78 -10.18 -1.33 -19.34
CA PRO A 78 -10.85 -0.60 -18.26
C PRO A 78 -9.88 -0.26 -17.12
N PRO A 79 -10.04 0.90 -16.46
CA PRO A 79 -9.15 1.31 -15.38
C PRO A 79 -9.28 0.34 -14.20
N ASN A 80 -8.14 -0.08 -13.64
CA ASN A 80 -8.11 -0.98 -12.51
C ASN A 80 -8.56 -0.24 -11.23
N PRO A 81 -9.58 -0.72 -10.50
CA PRO A 81 -9.98 -0.09 -9.25
C PRO A 81 -8.85 -0.06 -8.21
N LEU A 82 -7.96 -1.05 -8.18
CA LEU A 82 -6.84 -1.05 -7.22
C LEU A 82 -5.79 0.03 -7.51
N SER A 83 -5.88 0.75 -8.64
CA SER A 83 -4.99 1.88 -8.95
C SER A 83 -5.12 3.05 -7.97
N VAL A 84 -6.18 3.05 -7.15
CA VAL A 84 -6.43 4.03 -6.09
C VAL A 84 -5.46 3.87 -4.90
N PHE A 85 -4.94 2.66 -4.71
CA PHE A 85 -3.95 2.36 -3.65
C PHE A 85 -2.59 2.03 -4.23
N THR A 86 -2.54 1.35 -5.38
CA THR A 86 -1.31 1.00 -6.07
C THR A 86 -1.37 1.17 -7.58
N VAL A 87 -0.50 2.01 -8.14
CA VAL A 87 -0.27 2.11 -9.58
C VAL A 87 0.37 0.82 -10.12
N GLY A 88 1.25 0.17 -9.34
CA GLY A 88 1.85 -1.14 -9.68
C GLY A 88 2.52 -1.19 -11.06
N LEU A 89 2.36 -2.33 -11.77
CA LEU A 89 2.88 -2.53 -13.14
C LEU A 89 2.12 -1.70 -14.20
N GLU A 90 1.02 -1.05 -13.84
CA GLU A 90 0.18 -0.32 -14.78
C GLU A 90 0.83 0.99 -15.27
N ARG A 91 1.95 1.38 -14.66
CA ARG A 91 2.82 2.46 -15.09
C ARG A 91 3.63 2.11 -16.35
N GLU A 92 4.11 0.86 -16.40
CA GLU A 92 4.99 0.35 -17.47
C GLU A 92 4.20 -0.34 -18.58
N LEU A 93 2.99 -0.82 -18.30
CA LEU A 93 2.13 -1.50 -19.26
C LEU A 93 1.37 -0.49 -20.14
N SER A 94 1.45 -0.70 -21.46
CA SER A 94 0.61 -0.02 -22.44
C SER A 94 -0.87 -0.36 -22.23
N ARG A 95 -1.70 0.68 -22.02
CA ARG A 95 -3.13 0.53 -21.68
C ARG A 95 -4.06 0.44 -22.88
N SER A 96 -3.62 0.85 -24.06
CA SER A 96 -4.37 0.73 -25.30
C SER A 96 -3.68 -0.24 -26.24
N VAL A 97 -4.45 -1.08 -26.92
CA VAL A 97 -3.97 -1.90 -28.02
C VAL A 97 -4.68 -1.43 -29.27
N THR A 98 -3.91 -0.97 -30.25
CA THR A 98 -4.44 -0.62 -31.56
C THR A 98 -4.38 -1.87 -32.42
N ILE A 99 -5.53 -2.46 -32.70
CA ILE A 99 -5.67 -3.62 -33.57
C ILE A 99 -5.89 -3.10 -34.99
N SER A 100 -4.82 -3.11 -35.79
CA SER A 100 -4.84 -2.81 -37.23
C SER A 100 -4.45 -4.05 -38.02
N ASN A 101 -4.75 -4.07 -39.32
CA ASN A 101 -4.49 -5.17 -40.26
C ASN A 101 -3.00 -5.63 -40.32
N ARG A 102 -2.07 -4.84 -39.79
CA ARG A 102 -0.64 -5.19 -39.66
C ARG A 102 -0.18 -5.12 -38.21
N GLN A 103 -0.34 -6.25 -37.53
CA GLN A 103 0.10 -6.55 -36.16
C GLN A 103 -0.53 -5.66 -35.06
N PRO A 104 -0.99 -6.24 -33.94
CA PRO A 104 -1.46 -5.46 -32.82
C PRO A 104 -0.29 -4.65 -32.25
N LYS A 105 -0.38 -3.32 -32.34
CA LYS A 105 0.61 -2.43 -31.72
C LYS A 105 0.08 -2.03 -30.35
N LEU A 106 0.87 -2.28 -29.31
CA LEU A 106 0.62 -1.71 -28.01
C LEU A 106 0.78 -0.18 -28.13
N GLY A 107 -0.25 0.57 -27.76
CA GLY A 107 -0.23 2.02 -27.72
C GLY A 107 0.78 2.51 -26.68
N ARG A 108 1.25 3.76 -26.80
CA ARG A 108 2.15 4.33 -25.79
C ARG A 108 1.42 4.41 -24.45
N SER A 109 2.09 4.03 -23.36
CA SER A 109 1.53 4.20 -22.01
C SER A 109 1.29 5.70 -21.77
N LYS A 110 0.10 6.06 -21.25
CA LYS A 110 -0.27 7.47 -20.98
C LYS A 110 0.61 8.10 -19.87
N TYR A 111 1.42 7.29 -19.18
CA TYR A 111 2.44 7.72 -18.21
C TYR A 111 3.79 8.08 -18.85
N SER A 112 3.93 8.06 -20.18
CA SER A 112 5.17 8.42 -20.87
C SER A 112 5.51 9.93 -20.82
N SER A 113 4.70 10.74 -20.14
CA SER A 113 4.95 12.16 -19.95
C SER A 113 6.17 12.35 -19.05
N ALA A 114 7.20 13.06 -19.53
CA ALA A 114 8.49 13.23 -18.81
C ALA A 114 8.32 13.70 -17.35
N LEU A 115 7.30 14.50 -17.05
CA LEU A 115 6.98 14.95 -15.69
C LEU A 115 6.57 13.82 -14.75
N TYR A 116 5.79 12.84 -15.22
CA TYR A 116 5.38 11.68 -14.41
C TYR A 116 6.51 10.68 -14.23
N THR A 117 7.48 10.62 -15.15
CA THR A 117 8.70 9.83 -14.97
C THR A 117 9.58 10.42 -13.88
N LEU A 118 9.72 11.76 -13.84
CA LEU A 118 10.54 12.48 -12.87
C LEU A 118 9.88 12.59 -11.48
N PHE A 119 8.55 12.72 -11.41
CA PHE A 119 7.79 12.81 -10.16
C PHE A 119 6.68 11.73 -10.10
N PRO A 120 7.04 10.48 -9.77
CA PRO A 120 6.04 9.47 -9.45
C PRO A 120 5.16 9.95 -8.29
N PRO A 121 3.82 9.90 -8.39
CA PRO A 121 2.99 10.06 -7.21
C PRO A 121 3.38 8.97 -6.18
N PRO A 122 3.55 9.32 -4.90
CA PRO A 122 3.99 8.37 -3.88
C PRO A 122 2.90 7.32 -3.69
N ASP A 123 3.18 6.10 -4.14
CA ASP A 123 2.23 4.99 -4.11
C ASP A 123 2.27 4.27 -2.74
N LEU A 124 1.24 3.49 -2.40
CA LEU A 124 1.25 2.73 -1.14
C LEU A 124 2.48 1.81 -1.03
N LEU A 125 2.91 1.23 -2.15
CA LEU A 125 4.12 0.42 -2.22
C LEU A 125 5.37 1.21 -1.80
N TYR A 126 5.51 2.45 -2.26
CA TYR A 126 6.62 3.33 -1.93
C TYR A 126 6.61 3.68 -0.43
N ILE A 127 5.43 4.01 0.09
CA ILE A 127 5.24 4.33 1.51
C ILE A 127 5.63 3.13 2.37
N VAL A 128 5.14 1.93 2.07
CA VAL A 128 5.48 0.72 2.84
C VAL A 128 6.97 0.37 2.75
N ASN A 129 7.57 0.44 1.56
CA ASN A 129 8.97 0.04 1.36
C ASN A 129 9.96 0.97 2.06
N ILE A 130 9.73 2.28 2.01
CA ILE A 130 10.68 3.27 2.53
C ILE A 130 10.28 3.73 3.92
N VAL A 131 9.08 4.29 4.07
CA VAL A 131 8.64 4.86 5.34
C VAL A 131 8.29 3.75 6.32
N GLY A 132 7.57 2.74 5.87
CA GLY A 132 7.20 1.59 6.68
C GLY A 132 8.41 0.82 7.20
N SER A 133 9.40 0.52 6.36
CA SER A 133 10.63 -0.17 6.79
C SER A 133 11.43 0.67 7.80
N LEU A 134 11.54 1.98 7.58
CA LEU A 134 12.23 2.89 8.49
C LEU A 134 11.54 2.96 9.86
N LEU A 135 10.20 3.03 9.87
CA LEU A 135 9.42 2.96 11.10
C LEU A 135 9.56 1.60 11.80
N ALA A 136 9.59 0.50 11.06
CA ALA A 136 9.82 -0.83 11.63
C ALA A 136 11.16 -0.91 12.35
N VAL A 137 12.21 -0.36 11.73
CA VAL A 137 13.54 -0.27 12.35
C VAL A 137 13.50 0.65 13.57
N LEU A 138 12.88 1.83 13.48
CA LEU A 138 12.78 2.79 14.58
C LEU A 138 12.09 2.20 15.82
N PHE A 139 11.02 1.43 15.62
CA PHE A 139 10.29 0.78 16.72
C PHE A 139 11.06 -0.39 17.33
N ALA A 140 11.83 -1.13 16.53
CA ALA A 140 12.59 -2.28 16.99
C ALA A 140 13.96 -1.93 17.60
N PHE A 141 14.60 -0.84 17.16
CA PHE A 141 15.99 -0.51 17.51
C PHE A 141 16.22 -0.33 19.01
N ASN A 142 15.27 0.29 19.73
CA ASN A 142 15.34 0.48 21.18
C ASN A 142 14.48 -0.51 21.99
N ALA A 143 13.84 -1.48 21.34
CA ALA A 143 12.88 -2.35 22.02
C ALA A 143 13.53 -3.24 23.09
N ILE A 144 14.81 -3.60 22.92
CA ILE A 144 15.52 -4.49 23.85
C ILE A 144 16.61 -3.74 24.61
N SER A 145 17.34 -2.84 23.96
CA SER A 145 18.37 -2.03 24.60
C SER A 145 17.78 -1.03 25.62
N GLY A 146 16.62 -0.44 25.35
CA GLY A 146 15.96 0.49 26.28
C GLY A 146 15.53 -0.17 27.59
N ASP A 147 14.86 -1.33 27.51
CA ASP A 147 14.45 -2.11 28.69
C ASP A 147 15.64 -2.63 29.52
N HIS A 148 16.81 -2.77 28.88
CA HIS A 148 18.04 -3.13 29.56
C HIS A 148 18.61 -1.97 30.36
N GLU A 149 18.66 -0.78 29.77
CA GLU A 149 19.10 0.47 30.42
C GLU A 149 18.18 0.88 31.58
N ASP A 150 16.86 0.71 31.41
CA ASP A 150 15.86 1.01 32.43
C ASP A 150 15.75 -0.07 33.52
N GLY A 151 16.53 -1.16 33.42
CA GLY A 151 16.52 -2.27 34.37
C GLY A 151 15.23 -3.10 34.39
N THR A 152 14.27 -2.79 33.52
CA THR A 152 12.98 -3.47 33.42
C THR A 152 13.15 -4.92 32.99
N LEU A 153 14.15 -5.21 32.16
CA LEU A 153 14.49 -6.57 31.74
C LEU A 153 14.93 -7.44 32.95
N ARG A 154 15.69 -6.87 33.89
CA ARG A 154 16.10 -7.54 35.13
C ARG A 154 14.90 -7.84 36.05
N LEU A 155 13.96 -6.91 36.13
CA LEU A 155 12.73 -7.07 36.92
C LEU A 155 11.76 -8.11 36.33
N VAL A 156 11.72 -8.25 35.01
CA VAL A 156 10.90 -9.29 34.36
C VAL A 156 11.55 -10.67 34.50
N MET A 157 12.89 -10.74 34.43
CA MET A 157 13.66 -11.98 34.59
C MET A 157 13.74 -12.47 36.04
N SER A 158 13.44 -11.64 37.05
CA SER A 158 13.35 -12.09 38.45
C SER A 158 12.05 -12.85 38.74
N ASN A 159 11.05 -12.76 37.84
CA ASN A 159 9.89 -13.64 37.84
C ASN A 159 10.17 -14.92 37.05
N ALA A 160 9.45 -15.99 37.35
CA ALA A 160 9.54 -17.29 36.67
C ALA A 160 8.93 -17.26 35.24
N VAL A 161 9.45 -16.38 34.37
CA VAL A 161 9.02 -16.25 32.97
C VAL A 161 10.14 -16.74 32.05
N PRO A 162 9.86 -17.69 31.13
CA PRO A 162 10.89 -18.21 30.25
C PRO A 162 11.31 -17.16 29.21
N ARG A 163 12.61 -17.13 28.87
CA ARG A 163 13.22 -16.13 27.97
C ARG A 163 12.55 -16.05 26.59
N HIS A 164 12.11 -17.19 26.05
CA HIS A 164 11.43 -17.23 24.74
C HIS A 164 10.09 -16.50 24.77
N MET A 165 9.34 -16.55 25.87
CA MET A 165 8.07 -15.83 26.00
C MET A 165 8.29 -14.32 26.03
N VAL A 166 9.34 -13.85 26.70
CA VAL A 166 9.67 -12.42 26.76
C VAL A 166 10.03 -11.89 25.37
N LEU A 167 10.84 -12.64 24.61
CA LEU A 167 11.21 -12.27 23.24
C LEU A 167 9.99 -12.25 22.31
N LEU A 168 9.14 -13.28 22.36
CA LEU A 168 7.91 -13.34 21.57
C LEU A 168 6.93 -12.23 21.93
N SER A 169 6.81 -11.86 23.21
CA SER A 169 5.92 -10.77 23.61
C SER A 169 6.44 -9.42 23.15
N LYS A 170 7.76 -9.21 23.12
CA LYS A 170 8.37 -8.00 22.55
C LYS A 170 8.14 -7.91 21.06
N TRP A 171 8.38 -9.02 20.35
CA TRP A 171 8.14 -9.08 18.92
C TRP A 171 6.67 -8.78 18.59
N ALA A 172 5.74 -9.48 19.23
CA ALA A 172 4.31 -9.30 18.99
C ALA A 172 3.82 -7.91 19.41
N GLY A 173 4.24 -7.41 20.58
CA GLY A 173 3.82 -6.11 21.10
C GLY A 173 4.25 -4.94 20.23
N GLY A 174 5.53 -4.90 19.85
CA GLY A 174 6.06 -3.83 19.00
C GLY A 174 5.61 -3.95 17.54
N TYR A 175 5.50 -5.16 16.99
CA TYR A 175 4.94 -5.35 15.65
C TYR A 175 3.46 -4.94 15.58
N LEU A 176 2.65 -5.31 16.60
CA LEU A 176 1.26 -4.86 16.69
C LEU A 176 1.17 -3.34 16.86
N ALA A 177 2.06 -2.72 17.63
CA ALA A 177 2.11 -1.27 17.76
C ALA A 177 2.42 -0.56 16.43
N LEU A 178 3.12 -1.18 15.49
CA LEU A 178 3.30 -0.66 14.13
C LEU A 178 2.10 -0.97 13.22
N MET A 179 1.51 -2.17 13.36
CA MET A 179 0.37 -2.60 12.55
C MET A 179 -0.90 -1.79 12.81
N VAL A 180 -1.17 -1.40 14.08
CA VAL A 180 -2.35 -0.62 14.45
C VAL A 180 -2.45 0.70 13.66
N PRO A 181 -1.44 1.59 13.64
CA PRO A 181 -1.52 2.82 12.86
C PRO A 181 -1.54 2.54 11.36
N PHE A 182 -0.77 1.57 10.86
CA PHE A 182 -0.78 1.21 9.44
C PHE A 182 -2.17 0.77 8.94
N LEU A 183 -2.80 -0.19 9.64
CA LEU A 183 -4.15 -0.66 9.33
C LEU A 183 -5.19 0.44 9.54
N GLY A 184 -5.05 1.25 10.59
CA GLY A 184 -5.94 2.38 10.85
C GLY A 184 -5.92 3.41 9.73
N SER A 185 -4.73 3.79 9.25
CA SER A 185 -4.57 4.68 8.09
C SER A 185 -5.13 4.08 6.82
N MET A 186 -4.94 2.77 6.60
CA MET A 186 -5.47 2.09 5.42
C MET A 186 -7.00 2.02 5.42
N LEU A 187 -7.61 1.71 6.57
CA LEU A 187 -9.06 1.71 6.73
C LEU A 187 -9.63 3.11 6.53
N ALA A 188 -8.98 4.14 7.08
CA ALA A 188 -9.38 5.52 6.88
C ALA A 188 -9.31 5.93 5.40
N ALA A 189 -8.23 5.57 4.69
CA ALA A 189 -8.10 5.83 3.26
C ALA A 189 -9.21 5.14 2.46
N LEU A 190 -9.49 3.86 2.75
CA LEU A 190 -10.56 3.11 2.07
C LEU A 190 -11.94 3.72 2.32
N LEU A 191 -12.26 4.12 3.55
CA LEU A 191 -13.51 4.77 3.88
C LEU A 191 -13.66 6.12 3.17
N LEU A 192 -12.63 6.96 3.20
CA LEU A 192 -12.65 8.28 2.56
C LEU A 192 -12.83 8.18 1.05
N ILE A 193 -12.12 7.27 0.39
CA ILE A 193 -12.26 7.05 -1.05
C ILE A 193 -13.65 6.55 -1.40
N SER A 194 -14.18 5.60 -0.62
CA SER A 194 -15.52 5.07 -0.88
C SER A 194 -16.61 6.14 -0.74
N ALA A 195 -16.36 7.19 0.05
CA ALA A 195 -17.27 8.32 0.23
C ALA A 195 -17.11 9.40 -0.86
N LEU A 196 -15.89 9.62 -1.38
CA LEU A 196 -15.57 10.74 -2.26
C LEU A 196 -15.54 10.40 -3.75
N THR A 197 -15.28 9.14 -4.10
CA THR A 197 -15.05 8.67 -5.47
C THR A 197 -16.11 7.63 -5.86
N SER A 198 -16.35 7.44 -7.16
CA SER A 198 -17.30 6.43 -7.69
C SER A 198 -16.83 4.97 -7.53
N PHE A 199 -16.01 4.73 -6.51
CA PHE A 199 -15.24 3.51 -6.33
C PHE A 199 -16.12 2.37 -5.82
N ARG A 200 -16.15 1.25 -6.54
CA ARG A 200 -16.81 0.02 -6.09
C ARG A 200 -15.86 -1.16 -6.26
N LEU A 201 -15.56 -1.84 -5.16
CA LEU A 201 -14.78 -3.07 -5.16
C LEU A 201 -15.68 -4.27 -5.44
N THR A 202 -15.31 -5.06 -6.43
CA THR A 202 -15.88 -6.39 -6.69
C THR A 202 -15.32 -7.41 -5.68
N SER A 203 -16.01 -8.53 -5.47
CA SER A 203 -15.58 -9.59 -4.53
C SER A 203 -14.16 -10.11 -4.78
N ALA A 204 -13.72 -10.22 -6.04
CA ALA A 204 -12.36 -10.63 -6.40
C ALA A 204 -11.30 -9.58 -6.00
N GLU A 205 -11.64 -8.29 -6.07
CA GLU A 205 -10.74 -7.18 -5.79
C GLU A 205 -10.50 -7.00 -4.29
N TRP A 206 -11.49 -7.34 -3.46
CA TRP A 206 -11.32 -7.48 -2.01
C TRP A 206 -10.27 -8.52 -1.65
N GLY A 207 -10.24 -9.66 -2.36
CA GLY A 207 -9.23 -10.69 -2.18
C GLY A 207 -7.82 -10.18 -2.53
N ALA A 208 -7.69 -9.46 -3.65
CA ALA A 208 -6.43 -8.85 -4.07
C ALA A 208 -5.95 -7.76 -3.10
N PHE A 209 -6.86 -6.92 -2.59
CA PHE A 209 -6.57 -5.92 -1.57
C PHE A 209 -6.06 -6.54 -0.26
N GLY A 210 -6.75 -7.59 0.21
CA GLY A 210 -6.33 -8.35 1.39
C GLY A 210 -4.96 -9.02 1.20
N ALA A 211 -4.72 -9.63 0.03
CA ALA A 211 -3.43 -10.22 -0.30
C ALA A 211 -2.31 -9.15 -0.33
N MET A 212 -2.59 -7.98 -0.90
CA MET A 212 -1.66 -6.87 -0.91
C MET A 212 -1.30 -6.41 0.51
N LEU A 213 -2.30 -6.25 1.38
CA LEU A 213 -2.06 -5.92 2.79
C LEU A 213 -1.29 -7.02 3.52
N GLY A 214 -1.57 -8.29 3.22
CA GLY A 214 -0.82 -9.43 3.74
C GLY A 214 0.66 -9.38 3.35
N VAL A 215 0.97 -9.10 2.09
CA VAL A 215 2.36 -8.96 1.61
C VAL A 215 3.04 -7.76 2.26
N ALA A 216 2.36 -6.62 2.37
CA ALA A 216 2.88 -5.44 3.07
C ALA A 216 3.17 -5.73 4.55
N ALA A 217 2.27 -6.46 5.22
CA ALA A 217 2.45 -6.86 6.61
C ALA A 217 3.64 -7.82 6.78
N LEU A 218 3.76 -8.82 5.91
CA LEU A 218 4.92 -9.73 5.89
C LEU A 218 6.22 -8.97 5.67
N TYR A 219 6.25 -8.04 4.71
CA TYR A 219 7.42 -7.19 4.46
C TYR A 219 7.84 -6.43 5.73
N LEU A 220 6.89 -5.75 6.38
CA LEU A 220 7.15 -5.03 7.63
C LEU A 220 7.60 -5.95 8.76
N SER A 221 7.05 -7.17 8.83
CA SER A 221 7.44 -8.17 9.83
C SER A 221 8.92 -8.57 9.67
N VAL A 222 9.40 -8.75 8.43
CA VAL A 222 10.80 -9.10 8.15
C VAL A 222 11.73 -7.98 8.59
N PHE A 223 11.45 -6.73 8.20
CA PHE A 223 12.26 -5.59 8.65
C PHE A 223 12.24 -5.41 10.16
N TYR A 224 11.08 -5.60 10.79
CA TYR A 224 10.96 -5.54 12.24
C TYR A 224 11.77 -6.66 12.93
N THR A 225 11.73 -7.89 12.42
CA THR A 225 12.56 -9.00 12.96
C THR A 225 14.06 -8.73 12.82
N LEU A 226 14.50 -8.20 11.68
CA LEU A 226 15.90 -7.87 11.44
C LEU A 226 16.38 -6.78 12.40
N ALA A 227 15.60 -5.71 12.55
CA ALA A 227 15.94 -4.63 13.46
C ALA A 227 15.93 -5.08 14.92
N LEU A 228 15.02 -5.97 15.30
CA LEU A 228 14.99 -6.58 16.64
C LEU A 228 16.23 -7.46 16.85
N ALA A 229 16.63 -8.26 15.85
CA ALA A 229 17.85 -9.06 15.92
C ALA A 229 19.11 -8.20 16.08
N ILE A 230 19.19 -7.05 15.39
CA ILE A 230 20.28 -6.08 15.55
C ILE A 230 20.27 -5.49 16.97
N SER A 231 19.10 -5.15 17.52
CA SER A 231 18.96 -4.67 18.91
C SER A 231 19.44 -5.71 19.93
N VAL A 232 19.21 -7.00 19.68
CA VAL A 232 19.76 -8.09 20.51
C VAL A 232 21.28 -8.21 20.36
N TYR A 233 21.80 -8.06 19.14
CA TYR A 233 23.23 -8.24 18.85
C TYR A 233 24.09 -7.07 19.31
N THR A 234 23.54 -5.84 19.33
CA THR A 234 24.24 -4.62 19.79
C THR A 234 24.31 -4.54 21.31
N ARG A 235 24.01 -5.65 21.99
CA ARG A 235 24.06 -5.82 23.43
C ARG A 235 25.45 -6.23 23.90
#